data_AF-A0A518I9Z6-F1
#
_entry.id   AF-A0A518I9Z6-F1
#
_cell.length_a   1.000
_cell.length_b   1.000
_cell.length_c   1.000
_cell.angle_alpha   90.00
_cell.angle_beta   90.00
_cell.angle_gamma   90.00
#
_symmetry.space_group_name_H-M   'P 1'
#
loop_
_entity.id
_entity.type
_entity.pdbx_description
1 polymer ?
#
loop_
_entity_poly.entity_id
_entity_poly.type
_entity_poly.pdbx_seq_one_letter_code
_entity_poly.pdbx_strand_id
1 'polypeptide(L)'
;MAPKITEEMRQALHQQPDRPLKIEDDQSQKCYVLVSQDEFRHWIDAELRRELQIGFDQADAGDVEEWDVEEILKEAHARHAAKTE
;
A
#
# COMPACT_ATOMS: atom_id res chain seq x y z
N MET A 1 -11.03 22.04 -4.83
CA MET A 1 -10.43 21.81 -6.16
C MET A 1 -9.51 20.60 -6.04
N ALA A 2 -9.62 19.61 -6.92
CA ALA A 2 -8.66 18.51 -6.95
C ALA A 2 -7.35 18.99 -7.61
N PRO A 3 -6.17 18.63 -7.08
CA PRO A 3 -4.90 18.91 -7.73
C PRO A 3 -4.87 18.25 -9.11
N LYS A 4 -4.35 18.97 -10.11
CA LYS A 4 -4.16 18.42 -11.46
C LYS A 4 -2.78 17.78 -11.55
N ILE A 5 -2.69 16.64 -12.21
CA ILE A 5 -1.40 16.00 -12.49
C ILE A 5 -0.59 16.84 -13.49
N THR A 6 0.74 16.85 -13.33
CA THR A 6 1.65 17.52 -14.27
C THR A 6 1.73 16.79 -15.61
N GLU A 7 2.32 17.42 -16.62
CA GLU A 7 2.55 16.78 -17.93
C GLU A 7 3.50 15.57 -17.81
N GLU A 8 4.55 15.71 -16.99
CA GLU A 8 5.53 14.67 -16.76
C GLU A 8 4.90 13.43 -16.09
N MET A 9 4.05 13.64 -15.08
CA MET A 9 3.30 12.55 -14.44
C MET A 9 2.36 11.86 -15.42
N ARG A 10 1.74 12.62 -16.34
CA ARG A 10 0.84 12.05 -17.36
C ARG A 10 1.61 11.20 -18.37
N GLN A 11 2.78 11.66 -18.82
CA GLN A 11 3.64 10.87 -19.70
C GLN A 11 4.13 9.60 -19.00
N ALA A 12 4.54 9.70 -17.73
CA ALA A 12 5.00 8.54 -16.97
C ALA A 12 3.88 7.50 -16.78
N LEU A 13 2.65 7.93 -16.48
CA LEU A 13 1.49 7.05 -16.43
C LEU A 13 1.18 6.38 -17.79
N HIS A 14 1.39 7.08 -18.90
CA HIS A 14 1.23 6.47 -20.22
C HIS A 14 2.31 5.45 -20.57
N GLN A 15 3.54 5.63 -20.08
CA GLN A 15 4.63 4.68 -20.28
C GLN A 15 4.48 3.43 -19.42
N GLN A 16 3.81 3.55 -18.27
CA GLN A 16 3.61 2.46 -17.32
C GLN A 16 2.15 2.43 -16.82
N PRO A 17 1.19 2.04 -17.67
CA PRO A 17 -0.23 2.10 -17.32
C PRO A 17 -0.59 1.17 -16.15
N ASP A 18 0.06 0.01 -16.08
CA ASP A 18 -0.28 -1.06 -15.11
C ASP A 18 0.54 -0.96 -13.82
N ARG A 19 1.28 0.14 -13.61
CA ARG A 19 2.13 0.31 -12.43
C ARG A 19 1.92 1.67 -11.77
N PRO A 20 1.89 1.70 -10.43
CA PRO A 20 1.83 2.97 -9.73
C PRO A 20 3.11 3.78 -9.93
N LEU A 21 2.95 5.06 -10.20
CA LEU A 21 4.05 6.02 -10.27
C LEU A 21 4.40 6.52 -8.87
N LYS A 22 5.65 6.36 -8.46
CA LYS A 22 6.16 6.97 -7.23
C LYS A 22 6.52 8.43 -7.48
N ILE A 23 6.06 9.30 -6.60
CA ILE A 23 6.33 10.73 -6.62
C ILE A 23 6.96 11.09 -5.30
N GLU A 24 8.18 11.60 -5.33
CA GLU A 24 8.85 12.13 -4.15
C GLU A 24 8.51 13.61 -4.01
N ASP A 25 8.08 14.02 -2.82
CA ASP A 25 7.96 15.42 -2.45
C ASP A 25 9.19 15.83 -1.66
N ASP A 26 10.13 16.49 -2.35
CA ASP A 26 11.39 16.96 -1.79
C ASP A 26 11.21 17.92 -0.61
N GLN A 27 10.07 18.61 -0.51
CA GLN A 27 9.81 19.57 0.58
C GLN A 27 9.34 18.88 1.85
N SER A 28 8.50 17.85 1.72
CA SER A 28 7.98 17.10 2.88
C SER A 28 8.72 15.79 3.15
N GLN A 29 9.65 15.40 2.28
CA GLN A 29 10.33 14.09 2.25
C GLN A 29 9.36 12.90 2.24
N LYS A 30 8.14 13.12 1.74
CA LYS A 30 7.12 12.08 1.64
C LYS A 30 7.11 11.48 0.25
N CYS A 31 6.90 10.18 0.19
CA CYS A 31 6.64 9.46 -1.05
C CYS A 31 5.14 9.31 -1.23
N TYR A 32 4.65 9.75 -2.38
CA TYR A 32 3.29 9.56 -2.85
C TYR A 32 3.26 8.53 -3.96
N VAL A 33 2.10 7.89 -4.13
CA VAL A 33 1.86 6.93 -5.20
C VAL A 33 0.69 7.44 -6.03
N LEU A 34 0.92 7.58 -7.34
CA LEU A 34 -0.07 7.98 -8.32
C LEU A 34 -0.44 6.78 -9.19
N VAL A 35 -1.73 6.50 -9.27
CA VAL A 35 -2.30 5.40 -10.05
C VAL A 35 -3.61 5.88 -10.65
N SER A 36 -3.94 5.41 -11.85
CA SER A 36 -5.23 5.72 -12.44
C SER A 36 -6.33 5.09 -11.59
N GLN A 37 -7.50 5.74 -11.54
CA GLN A 37 -8.60 5.23 -10.73
C GLN A 37 -9.09 3.86 -11.22
N ASP A 38 -9.02 3.62 -12.53
CA ASP A 38 -9.43 2.38 -13.17
C ASP A 38 -8.49 1.22 -12.80
N GLU A 39 -7.18 1.49 -12.75
CA GLU A 39 -6.14 0.50 -12.39
C GLU A 39 -5.98 0.31 -10.89
N PHE A 40 -6.43 1.26 -10.07
CA PHE A 40 -6.27 1.19 -8.61
C PHE A 40 -6.83 -0.10 -8.02
N ARG A 41 -8.04 -0.52 -8.44
CA ARG A 41 -8.66 -1.76 -7.95
C ARG A 41 -7.87 -3.00 -8.36
N HIS A 42 -7.45 -3.06 -9.62
CA HIS A 42 -6.65 -4.18 -10.11
C HIS A 42 -5.31 -4.29 -9.38
N TRP A 43 -4.66 -3.16 -9.12
CA TRP A 43 -3.40 -3.13 -8.42
C TRP A 43 -3.53 -3.57 -6.96
N ILE A 44 -4.54 -3.09 -6.24
CA ILE A 44 -4.81 -3.51 -4.85
C ILE A 44 -5.13 -5.01 -4.78
N ASP A 45 -5.95 -5.52 -5.69
CA ASP A 45 -6.27 -6.95 -5.74
C ASP A 45 -5.03 -7.80 -6.04
N ALA A 46 -4.15 -7.34 -6.93
CA ALA A 46 -2.90 -8.02 -7.25
C ALA A 46 -1.92 -8.04 -6.06
N GLU A 47 -1.75 -6.90 -5.37
CA GLU A 47 -0.88 -6.82 -4.19
C GLU A 47 -1.43 -7.68 -3.05
N LEU A 48 -2.74 -7.63 -2.80
CA LEU A 48 -3.37 -8.47 -1.78
C LEU A 48 -3.19 -9.95 -2.08
N ARG A 49 -3.38 -10.38 -3.34
CA ARG A 49 -3.14 -11.77 -3.73
C ARG A 49 -1.69 -12.19 -3.53
N ARG A 50 -0.75 -11.31 -3.83
CA ARG A 50 0.68 -11.56 -3.63
C ARG A 50 0.99 -11.78 -2.15
N GLU A 51 0.52 -10.91 -1.27
CA GLU A 51 0.75 -11.04 0.18
C GLU A 51 0.05 -12.28 0.77
N LEU A 52 -1.16 -12.60 0.31
CA LEU A 52 -1.84 -13.85 0.70
C LEU A 52 -1.06 -15.09 0.24
N GLN A 53 -0.51 -15.08 -0.97
CA GLN A 53 0.29 -16.18 -1.47
C GLN A 53 1.56 -16.38 -0.65
N ILE A 54 2.24 -15.29 -0.24
CA ILE A 54 3.39 -15.38 0.67
C ILE A 54 2.98 -16.06 1.98
N GLY A 55 1.84 -15.69 2.56
CA GLY A 55 1.33 -16.33 3.77
C GLY A 55 0.99 -17.81 3.58
N PHE A 56 0.41 -18.20 2.44
CA PHE A 56 0.17 -19.60 2.12
C PHE A 56 1.47 -20.38 1.96
N ASP A 57 2.46 -19.83 1.25
CA ASP A 57 3.76 -20.46 1.06
C ASP A 57 4.51 -20.64 2.39
N GLN A 58 4.42 -19.67 3.29
CA GLN A 58 4.98 -19.75 4.66
C GLN A 58 4.28 -20.85 5.48
N ALA A 59 2.95 -20.91 5.43
CA ALA A 59 2.19 -21.94 6.13
C ALA A 59 2.51 -23.35 5.61
N ASP A 60 2.61 -23.52 4.28
CA ASP A 60 3.00 -24.77 3.64
C ASP A 60 4.44 -25.18 3.99
N ALA A 61 5.34 -24.22 4.18
CA ALA A 61 6.70 -24.45 4.66
C ALA A 61 6.79 -24.76 6.16
N GLY A 62 5.68 -24.65 6.91
CA GLY A 62 5.65 -24.78 8.36
C GLY A 62 6.22 -23.59 9.12
N ASP A 63 6.43 -22.46 8.43
CA ASP A 63 6.86 -21.19 9.01
C ASP A 63 5.63 -20.45 9.55
N VAL A 64 5.11 -20.95 10.66
CA VAL A 64 3.91 -20.43 11.33
C VAL A 64 4.27 -19.88 12.70
N GLU A 65 3.78 -18.69 13.01
CA GLU A 65 3.90 -18.08 14.33
C GLU A 65 2.58 -18.20 15.09
N GLU A 66 2.64 -18.42 16.40
CA GLU A 66 1.46 -18.45 17.25
C GLU A 66 0.88 -17.04 17.35
N TRP A 67 -0.41 -16.89 17.04
CA TRP A 67 -1.07 -15.60 17.12
C TRP A 67 -1.28 -15.19 18.59
N ASP A 68 -0.52 -14.20 19.07
CA ASP A 68 -0.81 -13.52 20.33
C ASP A 68 -1.92 -12.48 20.14
N VAL A 69 -3.15 -12.92 20.40
CA VAL A 69 -4.34 -12.08 20.29
C VAL A 69 -4.30 -10.89 21.25
N GLU A 70 -3.68 -11.03 22.43
CA GLU A 70 -3.58 -9.93 23.40
C GLU A 70 -2.63 -8.84 22.90
N GLU A 71 -1.50 -9.23 22.31
CA GLU A 71 -0.53 -8.30 21.72
C GLU A 71 -1.15 -7.54 20.53
N ILE A 72 -1.85 -8.25 19.64
CA ILE A 72 -2.54 -7.65 18.49
C ILE A 72 -3.58 -6.61 18.94
N LEU A 73 -4.39 -6.93 19.96
CA LEU A 73 -5.40 -6.01 20.50
C LEU A 73 -4.75 -4.81 21.18
N LYS A 74 -3.65 -5.02 21.91
CA LYS A 74 -2.89 -3.95 22.58
C LYS A 74 -2.30 -2.98 21.56
N GLU A 75 -1.71 -3.47 20.47
CA GLU A 75 -1.23 -2.62 19.37
C GLU A 75 -2.37 -1.85 18.69
N ALA A 76 -3.51 -2.51 18.43
CA ALA A 76 -4.66 -1.86 17.82
C ALA A 76 -5.19 -0.70 18.68
N HIS A 77 -5.30 -0.90 19.99
CA HIS A 77 -5.68 0.16 20.92
C HIS A 77 -4.66 1.31 20.97
N ALA A 78 -3.35 1.00 20.99
CA ALA A 78 -2.31 2.02 20.98
C ALA A 78 -2.36 2.89 19.70
N ARG A 79 -2.56 2.27 18.53
CA ARG A 79 -2.72 2.98 17.25
C ARG A 79 -3.99 3.85 17.22
N HIS A 80 -5.08 3.40 17.82
CA HIS A 80 -6.32 4.18 17.90
C HIS A 80 -6.16 5.40 18.82
N ALA A 81 -5.49 5.24 19.97
CA ALA A 81 -5.22 6.35 20.89
C ALA A 81 -4.36 7.44 20.23
N ALA A 82 -3.29 7.05 19.52
CA ALA A 82 -2.38 7.99 18.83
C ALA A 82 -3.01 8.74 17.64
N LYS A 83 -4.17 8.29 17.13
CA LYS A 83 -4.92 8.98 16.05
C LYS A 83 -5.87 10.06 16.55
N THR A 84 -6.09 10.14 17.87
CA THR A 84 -7.11 11.00 18.49
C THR A 84 -6.51 12.27 19.12
N GLU A 85 -5.19 12.47 19.01
CA GLU A 85 -4.46 13.69 19.37
C GLU A 85 -4.08 14.49 18.11
#